data_AF-A0A6G4UBW8-F1
#
_entry.id   AF-A0A6G4UBW8-F1
#
_cell.length_a   1.000
_cell.length_b   1.000
_cell.length_c   1.000
_cell.angle_alpha   90.00
_cell.angle_beta   90.00
_cell.angle_gamma   90.00
#
_symmetry.space_group_name_H-M   'P 1'
#
loop_
_entity.id
_entity.type
_entity.pdbx_description
1 polymer ?
#
loop_
_entity_poly.entity_id
_entity_poly.type
_entity_poly.pdbx_seq_one_letter_code
_entity_poly.pdbx_strand_id
1 'polypeptide(L)'
;GPYLDYHYSDRLNALKLPGVTFREAYFVPTFSKHQGKTCAGVQIHITDRRRYQPIPTAVAMLVEAKKYAAFEWRKDSWDTQRPYWIDKLSGSPRLRTMIDDGKSANDVVAAWADEVATFEATRRKYLLYR
;
A
#
# COMPACT_ATOMS: atom_id res chain seq x y z
N GLY A 1 -10.18 4.48 -7.44
CA GLY A 1 -10.59 5.83 -7.87
C GLY A 1 -11.21 5.75 -9.25
N PRO A 2 -11.98 6.74 -9.71
CA PRO A 2 -12.63 6.74 -11.03
C PRO A 2 -11.71 6.76 -12.25
N TYR A 3 -10.40 6.67 -12.02
CA TYR A 3 -9.35 6.72 -13.05
C TYR A 3 -8.34 5.56 -12.93
N LEU A 4 -8.61 4.58 -12.06
CA LEU A 4 -7.91 3.31 -12.18
C LEU A 4 -8.64 2.51 -13.27
N ASP A 5 -7.92 1.76 -14.06
CA ASP A 5 -8.45 0.91 -15.13
C ASP A 5 -7.92 -0.51 -14.93
N TYR A 6 -8.28 -1.42 -15.84
CA TYR A 6 -7.82 -2.81 -15.86
C TYR A 6 -6.29 -2.93 -15.86
N HIS A 7 -5.58 -1.91 -16.35
CA HIS A 7 -4.13 -1.89 -16.30
C HIS A 7 -3.59 -1.90 -14.87
N TYR A 8 -4.35 -1.49 -13.85
CA TYR A 8 -3.87 -1.57 -12.47
C TYR A 8 -3.73 -3.01 -11.98
N SER A 9 -4.74 -3.86 -12.19
CA SER A 9 -4.63 -5.28 -11.84
C SER A 9 -3.55 -5.96 -12.65
N ASP A 10 -3.42 -5.63 -13.94
CA ASP A 10 -2.41 -6.23 -14.81
C ASP A 10 -1.00 -5.85 -14.38
N ARG A 11 -0.76 -4.56 -14.06
CA ARG A 11 0.53 -4.10 -13.53
C ARG A 11 0.85 -4.78 -12.21
N LEU A 12 -0.12 -4.93 -11.31
CA LEU A 12 0.11 -5.62 -10.03
C LEU A 12 0.36 -7.13 -10.19
N ASN A 13 -0.37 -7.80 -11.09
CA ASN A 13 -0.14 -9.21 -11.41
C ASN A 13 1.22 -9.41 -12.09
N ALA A 14 1.68 -8.46 -12.91
CA ALA A 14 2.98 -8.49 -13.55
C ALA A 14 4.15 -8.42 -12.54
N LEU A 15 3.94 -7.85 -11.34
CA LEU A 15 4.93 -7.86 -10.25
C LEU A 15 5.17 -9.25 -9.65
N LYS A 16 4.29 -10.24 -9.92
CA LYS A 16 4.39 -11.62 -9.44
C LYS A 16 4.65 -11.72 -7.92
N LEU A 17 3.93 -10.90 -7.17
CA LEU A 17 4.04 -10.86 -5.71
C LEU A 17 3.69 -12.24 -5.10
N PRO A 18 4.42 -12.68 -4.06
CA PRO A 18 4.27 -14.02 -3.53
C PRO A 18 2.92 -14.20 -2.82
N GLY A 19 2.22 -15.30 -3.14
CA GLY A 19 1.00 -15.72 -2.44
C GLY A 19 -0.23 -14.82 -2.67
N VAL A 20 -0.22 -13.97 -3.70
CA VAL A 20 -1.32 -13.04 -3.99
C VAL A 20 -1.56 -12.89 -5.50
N THR A 21 -2.83 -12.69 -5.87
CA THR A 21 -3.26 -12.27 -7.20
C THR A 21 -4.26 -11.13 -7.07
N PHE A 22 -4.35 -10.30 -8.12
CA PHE A 22 -5.21 -9.12 -8.14
C PHE A 22 -6.28 -9.31 -9.21
N ARG A 23 -7.53 -9.17 -8.81
CA ARG A 23 -8.65 -9.15 -9.74
C ARG A 23 -9.16 -7.71 -9.84
N GLU A 24 -9.40 -7.25 -11.06
CA GLU A 24 -10.07 -5.97 -11.28
C GLU A 24 -11.41 -5.97 -10.53
N ALA A 25 -11.62 -4.92 -9.73
CA ALA A 25 -12.86 -4.73 -9.03
C ALA A 25 -13.38 -3.32 -9.32
N TYR A 26 -14.47 -3.25 -10.08
CA TYR A 26 -15.29 -2.05 -10.13
C TYR A 26 -16.21 -2.07 -8.92
N PHE A 27 -16.01 -1.14 -7.99
CA PHE A 27 -16.94 -0.93 -6.90
C PHE A 27 -17.57 0.45 -7.03
N VAL A 28 -18.90 0.48 -6.99
CA VAL A 28 -19.67 1.69 -6.72
C VAL A 28 -19.86 1.72 -5.20
N PRO A 29 -19.08 2.51 -4.45
CA PRO A 29 -19.23 2.56 -3.00
C PRO A 29 -20.64 3.05 -2.66
N THR A 30 -21.38 2.27 -1.86
CA THR A 30 -22.74 2.58 -1.44
C THR A 30 -22.82 3.65 -0.34
N PHE A 31 -21.69 3.99 0.32
CA PHE A 31 -21.59 5.07 1.32
C PHE A 31 -20.23 5.80 1.29
N SER A 32 -20.22 7.05 1.80
CA SER A 32 -19.09 8.01 1.90
C SER A 32 -18.81 8.87 0.65
N LYS A 33 -17.75 9.70 0.71
CA LYS A 33 -17.35 10.82 -0.19
C LYS A 33 -17.20 10.53 -1.69
N HIS A 34 -17.48 9.30 -2.14
CA HIS A 34 -17.45 8.87 -3.53
C HIS A 34 -18.79 8.27 -4.00
N GLN A 35 -19.88 8.51 -3.27
CA GLN A 35 -21.24 8.13 -3.68
C GLN A 35 -21.51 8.62 -5.11
N GLY A 36 -21.81 7.69 -6.02
CA GLY A 36 -22.10 7.97 -7.43
C GLY A 36 -20.89 8.05 -8.38
N LYS A 37 -19.65 7.78 -7.94
CA LYS A 37 -18.47 7.70 -8.83
C LYS A 37 -17.94 6.27 -8.90
N THR A 38 -17.96 5.67 -10.10
CA THR A 38 -17.34 4.37 -10.40
C THR A 38 -15.91 4.40 -9.87
N CYS A 39 -15.60 3.61 -8.85
CA CYS A 39 -14.23 3.50 -8.35
C CYS A 39 -13.69 2.18 -8.85
N ALA A 40 -12.76 2.24 -9.80
CA ALA A 40 -11.93 1.09 -10.08
C ALA A 40 -10.94 0.91 -8.94
N GLY A 41 -10.75 -0.34 -8.56
CA GLY A 41 -9.72 -0.80 -7.66
C GLY A 41 -9.44 -2.26 -7.94
N VAL A 42 -8.84 -2.93 -6.97
CA VAL A 42 -8.48 -4.33 -7.09
C VAL A 42 -8.96 -5.08 -5.86
N GLN A 43 -9.50 -6.27 -6.09
CA GLN A 43 -9.70 -7.25 -5.07
C GLN A 43 -8.40 -8.05 -4.90
N ILE A 44 -7.91 -8.12 -3.66
CA ILE A 44 -6.75 -8.92 -3.29
C ILE A 44 -7.22 -10.35 -3.03
N HIS A 45 -6.74 -11.31 -3.82
CA HIS A 45 -6.93 -12.74 -3.55
C HIS A 45 -5.63 -13.34 -3.04
N ILE A 46 -5.62 -13.72 -1.76
CA ILE A 46 -4.50 -14.46 -1.16
C ILE A 46 -4.58 -15.91 -1.64
N THR A 47 -3.60 -16.33 -2.45
CA THR A 47 -3.52 -17.68 -3.01
C THR A 47 -2.69 -18.62 -2.13
N ASP A 48 -1.73 -18.08 -1.37
CA ASP A 48 -0.94 -18.82 -0.40
C ASP A 48 -0.60 -17.93 0.80
N ARG A 49 -1.26 -18.20 1.93
CA ARG A 49 -1.11 -17.41 3.16
C ARG A 49 0.28 -17.54 3.80
N ARG A 50 1.02 -18.63 3.55
CA ARG A 50 2.39 -18.81 4.08
C ARG A 50 3.42 -18.00 3.30
N ARG A 51 3.15 -17.76 2.02
CA ARG A 51 4.01 -16.97 1.13
C ARG A 51 3.60 -15.50 1.04
N TYR A 52 2.37 -15.18 1.41
CA TYR A 52 1.84 -13.82 1.33
C TYR A 52 2.62 -12.85 2.22
N GLN A 53 3.05 -11.74 1.61
CA GLN A 53 3.76 -10.66 2.30
C GLN A 53 2.91 -9.38 2.26
N PRO A 54 2.13 -9.07 3.31
CA PRO A 54 1.17 -7.97 3.29
C PRO A 54 1.80 -6.60 3.09
N ILE A 55 2.92 -6.32 3.77
CA ILE A 55 3.56 -5.00 3.72
C ILE A 55 4.18 -4.73 2.35
N PRO A 56 5.05 -5.60 1.79
CA PRO A 56 5.53 -5.42 0.42
C PRO A 56 4.41 -5.32 -0.62
N THR A 57 3.33 -6.08 -0.43
CA THR A 57 2.15 -6.00 -1.30
C THR A 57 1.50 -4.62 -1.25
N ALA A 58 1.24 -4.08 -0.06
CA ALA A 58 0.63 -2.76 0.10
C ALA A 58 1.51 -1.65 -0.47
N VAL A 59 2.83 -1.72 -0.27
CA VAL A 59 3.79 -0.76 -0.85
C VAL A 59 3.77 -0.82 -2.37
N ALA A 60 3.82 -2.02 -2.96
CA ALA A 60 3.73 -2.21 -4.40
C ALA A 60 2.44 -1.64 -4.99
N MET A 61 1.31 -1.84 -4.31
CA MET A 61 0.04 -1.23 -4.67
C MET A 61 0.12 0.31 -4.68
N LEU A 62 0.68 0.93 -3.65
CA LEU A 62 0.83 2.39 -3.60
C LEU A 62 1.76 2.92 -4.70
N VAL A 63 2.89 2.25 -4.97
CA VAL A 63 3.83 2.62 -6.04
C VAL A 63 3.15 2.55 -7.41
N GLU A 64 2.42 1.47 -7.70
CA GLU A 64 1.69 1.33 -8.97
C GLU A 64 0.52 2.30 -9.07
N ALA A 65 -0.13 2.63 -7.96
CA ALA A 65 -1.20 3.62 -7.91
C ALA A 65 -0.67 5.04 -8.16
N LYS A 66 0.52 5.38 -7.66
CA LYS A 66 1.14 6.71 -7.83
C LYS A 66 1.36 7.10 -9.29
N LYS A 67 1.50 6.11 -10.19
CA LYS A 67 1.69 6.30 -11.63
C LYS A 67 0.45 6.86 -12.34
N TYR A 68 -0.73 6.80 -11.73
CA TYR A 68 -1.93 7.42 -12.30
C TYR A 68 -1.91 8.93 -12.07
N ALA A 69 -2.19 9.71 -13.11
CA ALA A 69 -2.24 11.18 -13.03
C ALA A 69 -3.24 11.70 -11.98
N ALA A 70 -4.32 10.96 -11.75
CA ALA A 70 -5.35 11.29 -10.76
C ALA A 70 -5.05 10.77 -9.34
N PHE A 71 -3.86 10.22 -9.10
CA PHE A 71 -3.49 9.77 -7.77
C PHE A 71 -3.24 10.96 -6.83
N GLU A 72 -3.89 10.92 -5.67
CA GLU A 72 -3.69 11.90 -4.62
C GLU A 72 -3.59 11.23 -3.25
N TRP A 73 -2.62 11.67 -2.45
CA TRP A 73 -2.54 11.27 -1.05
C TRP A 73 -3.72 11.84 -0.27
N ARG A 74 -4.38 11.00 0.52
CA ARG A 74 -5.49 11.45 1.37
C ARG A 74 -4.95 12.39 2.44
N LYS A 75 -5.46 13.63 2.42
CA LYS A 75 -5.13 14.64 3.42
C LYS A 75 -6.05 14.58 4.65
N ASP A 76 -5.50 14.94 5.80
CA ASP A 76 -6.21 15.27 7.03
C ASP A 76 -6.30 16.78 7.14
N SER A 77 -7.50 17.34 6.93
CA SER A 77 -7.70 18.79 6.92
C SER A 77 -7.55 19.45 8.30
N TRP A 78 -7.51 18.66 9.37
CA TRP A 78 -7.42 19.16 10.75
C TRP A 78 -5.99 19.27 11.27
N ASP A 79 -5.02 18.65 10.59
CA ASP A 79 -3.62 18.61 11.02
C ASP A 79 -2.73 19.24 9.96
N THR A 80 -2.32 20.48 10.20
CA THR A 80 -1.48 21.24 9.26
C THR A 80 -0.01 20.84 9.32
N GLN A 81 0.45 20.25 10.43
CA GLN A 81 1.85 19.83 10.60
C GLN A 81 2.10 18.47 9.95
N ARG A 82 1.13 17.55 10.03
CA ARG A 82 1.19 16.23 9.41
C ARG A 82 -0.07 15.95 8.60
N PRO A 83 -0.25 16.65 7.47
CA PRO A 83 -1.51 16.66 6.74
C PRO A 83 -1.79 15.37 5.98
N TYR A 84 -0.91 14.37 5.98
CA TYR A 84 -1.11 13.14 5.22
C TYR A 84 -1.44 11.96 6.13
N TRP A 85 -2.59 11.31 5.87
CA TRP A 85 -2.98 10.12 6.61
C TRP A 85 -1.97 8.98 6.46
N ILE A 86 -1.35 8.85 5.29
CA ILE A 86 -0.34 7.81 5.06
C ILE A 86 0.84 7.99 6.02
N ASP A 87 1.31 9.22 6.23
CA ASP A 87 2.42 9.51 7.12
C ASP A 87 2.08 9.09 8.57
N LYS A 88 0.82 9.30 8.99
CA LYS A 88 0.33 8.88 10.32
C LYS A 88 0.29 7.35 10.45
N LEU A 89 -0.19 6.65 9.41
CA LEU A 89 -0.27 5.19 9.39
C LEU A 89 1.11 4.52 9.34
N SER A 90 2.06 5.08 8.60
CA SER A 90 3.42 4.56 8.51
C SER A 90 4.35 5.06 9.62
N GLY A 91 3.86 5.90 10.54
CA GLY A 91 4.66 6.46 11.63
C GLY A 91 5.71 7.49 11.19
N SER A 92 5.99 7.65 9.90
CA SER A 92 6.90 8.68 9.33
C SER A 92 6.47 9.11 7.92
N PRO A 93 6.91 10.29 7.42
CA PRO A 93 6.69 10.70 6.02
C PRO A 93 7.52 9.91 5.00
N ARG A 94 8.49 9.10 5.46
CA ARG A 94 9.48 8.42 4.62
C ARG A 94 8.85 7.57 3.51
N LEU A 95 7.80 6.82 3.83
CA LEU A 95 7.06 6.01 2.85
C LEU A 95 6.56 6.87 1.68
N ARG A 96 5.86 7.95 2.03
CA ARG A 96 5.22 8.84 1.07
C ARG A 96 6.27 9.55 0.22
N THR A 97 7.30 10.10 0.84
CA THR A 97 8.34 10.85 0.13
C THR A 97 9.13 9.95 -0.80
N MET A 98 9.47 8.72 -0.40
CA MET A 98 10.15 7.78 -1.29
C MET A 98 9.30 7.41 -2.51
N ILE A 99 7.98 7.21 -2.33
CA ILE A 99 7.06 6.96 -3.43
C ILE A 99 6.91 8.21 -4.33
N ASP A 100 6.83 9.40 -3.74
CA ASP A 100 6.79 10.67 -4.48
C ASP A 100 8.08 10.90 -5.29
N ASP A 101 9.24 10.49 -4.76
CA ASP A 101 10.56 10.53 -5.41
C ASP A 101 10.75 9.41 -6.45
N GLY A 102 9.72 8.60 -6.72
CA GLY A 102 9.75 7.55 -7.75
C GLY A 102 10.54 6.30 -7.36
N LYS A 103 10.80 6.06 -6.07
CA LYS A 103 11.46 4.83 -5.61
C LYS A 103 10.58 3.61 -5.89
N SER A 104 11.23 2.48 -6.16
CA SER A 104 10.53 1.22 -6.37
C SER A 104 9.99 0.67 -5.06
N ALA A 105 9.02 -0.25 -5.14
CA ALA A 105 8.49 -0.93 -3.94
C ALA A 105 9.59 -1.66 -3.17
N ASN A 106 10.57 -2.24 -3.87
CA ASN A 106 11.71 -2.91 -3.25
C ASN A 106 12.61 -1.93 -2.49
N ASP A 107 12.88 -0.74 -3.04
CA ASP A 107 13.67 0.28 -2.36
C ASP A 107 12.99 0.76 -1.07
N VAL A 108 11.68 0.97 -1.13
CA VAL A 108 10.86 1.39 0.01
C VAL A 108 10.84 0.32 1.11
N VAL A 109 10.69 -0.96 0.73
CA VAL A 109 10.72 -2.07 1.70
C VAL A 109 12.13 -2.25 2.28
N ALA A 110 13.16 -2.19 1.45
CA ALA A 110 14.56 -2.33 1.88
C ALA A 110 14.95 -1.23 2.88
N ALA A 111 14.42 -0.02 2.72
CA ALA A 111 14.63 1.08 3.64
C ALA A 111 14.24 0.78 5.10
N TRP A 112 13.35 -0.18 5.35
CA TRP A 112 12.93 -0.60 6.70
C TRP A 112 13.57 -1.90 7.18
N ALA A 113 14.34 -2.59 6.34
CA ALA A 113 14.85 -3.92 6.66
C ALA A 113 15.65 -3.94 7.97
N ASP A 114 16.52 -2.94 8.18
CA ASP A 114 17.35 -2.83 9.38
C ASP A 114 16.53 -2.53 10.64
N GLU A 115 15.52 -1.65 10.52
CA GLU A 115 14.60 -1.31 11.62
C GLU A 115 13.75 -2.53 12.02
N VAL A 116 13.26 -3.28 11.03
CA VAL A 116 12.53 -4.53 11.25
C VAL A 116 13.43 -5.55 11.94
N ALA A 117 14.66 -5.77 11.45
CA ALA A 117 15.61 -6.69 12.07
C ALA A 117 15.93 -6.32 13.53
N THR A 118 16.10 -5.02 13.79
CA THR A 118 16.32 -4.47 15.14
C THR A 118 15.11 -4.71 16.06
N PHE A 119 13.90 -4.47 15.55
CA PHE A 119 12.67 -4.74 16.30
C PHE A 119 12.48 -6.23 16.56
N GLU A 120 12.76 -7.10 15.59
CA GLU A 120 12.70 -8.55 15.77
C GLU A 120 13.69 -9.03 16.83
N ALA A 121 14.90 -8.46 16.87
CA ALA A 121 15.87 -8.75 17.91
C ALA A 121 15.39 -8.29 19.30
N THR A 122 14.74 -7.13 19.37
CA THR A 122 14.23 -6.57 20.61
C THR A 122 13.04 -7.36 21.14
N ARG A 123 12.05 -7.67 20.28
CA ARG A 123 10.83 -8.38 20.68
C ARG A 123 11.10 -9.77 21.22
N ARG A 124 12.19 -10.44 20.78
CA ARG A 124 12.57 -11.78 21.25
C ARG A 124 12.68 -11.88 22.77
N LYS A 125 13.06 -10.79 23.45
CA LYS A 125 13.14 -10.71 24.92
C LYS A 125 11.78 -10.72 25.63
N TYR A 126 10.70 -10.49 24.89
CA TYR A 126 9.34 -10.31 25.40
C TYR A 126 8.33 -11.32 24.82
N LEU A 127 8.77 -12.30 24.02
CA LEU A 127 7.89 -13.32 23.46
C LEU A 127 7.52 -14.36 24.53
N LEU A 128 6.23 -14.41 24.89
CA LEU A 128 5.67 -15.41 25.80
C LEU A 128 5.25 -16.71 25.07
N TYR A 129 5.20 -16.67 23.73
CA TYR A 129 4.82 -17.79 22.88
C TYR A 129 5.79 -17.90 21.70
N ARG A 130 6.05 -19.14 21.28
CA ARG A 130 6.90 -19.48 20.13
C ARG A 130 6.08 -19.62 18.86
#